data_AF-A0A0M3ITZ1-F1
#
_entry.id   AF-A0A0M3ITZ1-F1
#
_cell.length_a   1.000
_cell.length_b   1.000
_cell.length_c   1.000
_cell.angle_alpha   90.00
_cell.angle_beta   90.00
_cell.angle_gamma   90.00
#
_symmetry.space_group_name_H-M   'P 1'
#
loop_
_entity.id
_entity.type
_entity.pdbx_description
1 polymer ?
#
loop_
_entity_poly.entity_id
_entity_poly.type
_entity_poly.pdbx_seq_one_letter_code
_entity_poly.pdbx_strand_id
1 'polypeptide(L)'
;MRDEEESATTEMPKETSVATKENRKTVKTAAHAQVKNVIVNATVEMVTFELDDELRPGEEYYFQLLYTGEFDKQLSGLYLSQYTDGTGKRKYAAVTQMQPTDARRMVPCFDEPEFKAVWKVKIIHPSGTVAISNGIELKDAIKTLVS
;
A
#
# COMPACT_ATOMS: atom_id res chain seq x y z
N MET A 1 38.56 -4.39 40.37
CA MET A 1 38.05 -3.04 40.03
C MET A 1 37.89 -3.06 38.53
N ARG A 2 36.72 -3.53 38.09
CA ARG A 2 35.59 -2.72 37.61
C ARG A 2 35.88 -2.13 36.24
N ASP A 3 35.15 -2.70 35.30
CA ASP A 3 34.86 -2.26 33.95
C ASP A 3 34.46 -0.79 33.94
N GLU A 4 34.92 -0.04 32.95
CA GLU A 4 34.14 1.08 32.41
C GLU A 4 34.10 0.96 30.89
N GLU A 5 32.91 0.58 30.45
CA GLU A 5 32.42 0.43 29.09
C GLU A 5 32.06 1.84 28.59
N GLU A 6 32.81 2.35 27.61
CA GLU A 6 32.55 3.66 27.01
C GLU A 6 31.31 3.56 26.11
N SER A 7 30.14 3.93 26.67
CA SER A 7 28.88 3.97 25.93
C SER A 7 28.88 5.17 24.97
N ALA A 8 29.11 4.92 23.68
CA ALA A 8 28.86 5.90 22.64
C ALA A 8 27.35 6.10 22.46
N THR A 9 26.82 7.17 23.06
CA THR A 9 25.47 7.66 22.77
C THR A 9 25.48 8.36 21.42
N THR A 10 24.91 7.72 20.39
CA THR A 10 24.68 8.36 19.09
C THR A 10 23.36 9.14 19.16
N GLU A 11 23.45 10.46 19.28
CA GLU A 11 22.30 11.36 19.21
C GLU A 11 21.66 11.33 17.80
N MET A 12 20.33 11.24 17.77
CA MET A 12 19.53 11.33 16.54
C MET A 12 19.60 12.76 15.94
N PRO A 13 19.72 12.92 14.61
CA PRO A 13 19.69 14.24 14.00
C PRO A 13 18.30 14.88 14.12
N LYS A 14 18.27 16.12 14.61
CA LYS A 14 17.08 16.97 14.77
C LYS A 14 16.45 17.28 13.41
N GLU A 15 15.15 17.03 13.29
CA GLU A 15 14.33 17.44 12.14
C GLU A 15 14.39 18.95 11.94
N THR A 16 14.91 19.38 10.80
CA THR A 16 14.75 20.74 10.31
C THR A 16 13.62 20.74 9.29
N SER A 17 12.48 21.30 9.69
CA SER A 17 11.31 21.46 8.81
C SER A 17 11.62 22.46 7.68
N VAL A 18 11.60 21.97 6.45
CA VAL A 18 11.59 22.82 5.24
C VAL A 18 10.28 22.56 4.53
N ALA A 19 9.38 23.55 4.58
CA ALA A 19 8.07 23.48 3.96
C ALA A 19 8.19 23.60 2.43
N THR A 20 8.07 22.46 1.73
CA THR A 20 7.90 22.45 0.28
C THR A 20 6.42 22.54 -0.04
N LYS A 21 6.00 23.62 -0.71
CA LYS A 21 4.63 23.82 -1.17
C LYS A 21 4.32 22.87 -2.33
N GLU A 22 3.72 21.71 -2.03
CA GLU A 22 3.05 20.93 -3.06
C GLU A 22 1.71 21.60 -3.42
N ASN A 23 1.56 21.94 -4.70
CA ASN A 23 0.27 22.34 -5.28
C ASN A 23 -0.69 21.14 -5.24
N ARG A 24 -1.38 20.98 -4.10
CA ARG A 24 -2.54 20.10 -3.96
C ARG A 24 -3.60 20.60 -4.94
N LYS A 25 -3.72 19.94 -6.10
CA LYS A 25 -4.93 20.05 -6.91
C LYS A 25 -6.08 19.74 -5.97
N THR A 26 -6.95 20.73 -5.76
CA THR A 26 -8.14 20.61 -4.93
C THR A 26 -8.96 19.45 -5.46
N VAL A 27 -8.87 18.30 -4.80
CA VAL A 27 -9.83 17.22 -5.00
C VAL A 27 -11.15 17.86 -4.61
N LYS A 28 -12.05 18.04 -5.58
CA LYS A 28 -13.41 18.48 -5.30
C LYS A 28 -13.98 17.44 -4.34
N THR A 29 -14.05 17.77 -3.05
CA THR A 29 -14.78 16.97 -2.07
C THR A 29 -16.20 16.91 -2.60
N ALA A 30 -16.65 15.71 -2.98
CA ALA A 30 -18.01 15.53 -3.43
C ALA A 30 -18.94 16.01 -2.30
N ALA A 31 -19.99 16.77 -2.62
CA ALA A 31 -20.92 17.36 -1.66
C ALA A 31 -21.83 16.31 -0.96
N HIS A 32 -21.29 15.13 -0.69
CA HIS A 32 -21.97 13.94 -0.23
C HIS A 32 -21.34 13.42 1.07
N ALA A 33 -21.93 12.37 1.63
CA ALA A 33 -21.51 11.65 2.82
C ALA A 33 -19.99 11.51 2.98
N GLN A 34 -19.48 11.87 4.16
CA GLN A 34 -18.09 11.75 4.58
C GLN A 34 -17.93 10.63 5.60
N VAL A 35 -16.74 10.03 5.64
CA VAL A 35 -16.40 9.04 6.67
C VAL A 35 -16.29 9.74 8.02
N LYS A 36 -17.18 9.37 8.95
CA LYS A 36 -17.22 9.82 10.33
C LYS A 36 -16.40 8.91 11.25
N ASN A 37 -16.41 7.61 10.98
CA ASN A 37 -15.74 6.62 11.81
C ASN A 37 -15.24 5.43 10.99
N VAL A 38 -14.22 4.75 11.50
CA VAL A 38 -13.63 3.56 10.89
C VAL A 38 -13.57 2.46 11.93
N ILE A 39 -14.25 1.35 11.67
CA ILE A 39 -14.33 0.20 12.58
C ILE A 39 -13.67 -0.99 11.90
N VAL A 40 -12.63 -1.53 12.51
CA VAL A 40 -11.92 -2.71 11.99
C VAL A 40 -12.34 -3.93 12.79
N ASN A 41 -12.81 -4.98 12.09
CA ASN A 41 -13.13 -6.27 12.68
C ASN A 41 -12.18 -7.34 12.12
N ALA A 42 -11.15 -7.66 12.89
CA ALA A 42 -10.14 -8.63 12.49
C ALA A 42 -10.67 -10.08 12.41
N THR A 43 -11.71 -10.43 13.17
CA THR A 43 -12.25 -11.80 13.19
C THR A 43 -12.92 -12.18 11.87
N VAL A 44 -13.55 -11.21 11.21
CA VAL A 44 -14.20 -11.40 9.90
C VAL A 44 -13.45 -10.72 8.77
N GLU A 45 -12.27 -10.16 9.06
CA GLU A 45 -11.40 -9.47 8.11
C GLU A 45 -12.11 -8.33 7.32
N MET A 46 -12.90 -7.51 8.03
CA MET A 46 -13.65 -6.41 7.44
C MET A 46 -13.31 -5.05 8.06
N VAL A 47 -13.49 -4.00 7.26
CA VAL A 47 -13.46 -2.61 7.71
C VAL A 47 -14.79 -1.96 7.35
N THR A 48 -15.44 -1.39 8.35
CA THR A 48 -16.69 -0.62 8.20
C THR A 48 -16.38 0.87 8.28
N PHE A 49 -16.83 1.61 7.27
CA PHE A 49 -16.75 3.07 7.25
C PHE A 49 -18.15 3.63 7.56
N GLU A 50 -18.32 4.21 8.75
CA GLU A 50 -19.57 4.88 9.11
C GLU A 50 -19.55 6.27 8.49
N LEU A 51 -20.64 6.62 7.82
CA LEU A 51 -20.78 7.90 7.14
C LEU A 51 -21.62 8.88 7.97
N ASP A 52 -21.42 10.18 7.75
CA ASP A 52 -22.23 11.23 8.37
C ASP A 52 -23.55 11.52 7.65
N ASP A 53 -23.75 10.95 6.46
CA ASP A 53 -24.98 11.02 5.65
C ASP A 53 -25.18 9.72 4.86
N GLU A 54 -26.39 9.50 4.35
CA GLU A 54 -26.74 8.30 3.58
C GLU A 54 -26.24 8.38 2.12
N LEU A 55 -25.80 7.24 1.59
CA LEU A 55 -25.56 7.10 0.16
C LEU A 55 -26.90 6.94 -0.58
N ARG A 56 -27.02 7.60 -1.73
CA ARG A 56 -28.24 7.61 -2.53
C ARG A 56 -28.17 6.58 -3.66
N PRO A 57 -29.22 5.76 -3.87
CA PRO A 57 -29.25 4.79 -4.96
C PRO A 57 -29.04 5.44 -6.33
N GLY A 58 -28.18 4.82 -7.15
CA GLY A 58 -27.91 5.27 -8.53
C GLY A 58 -26.88 6.40 -8.66
N GLU A 59 -26.34 6.91 -7.55
CA GLU A 59 -25.23 7.86 -7.56
C GLU A 59 -23.87 7.14 -7.58
N GLU A 60 -22.88 7.76 -8.21
CA GLU A 60 -21.49 7.30 -8.20
C GLU A 60 -20.69 8.00 -7.10
N TYR A 61 -19.94 7.21 -6.34
CA TYR A 61 -19.10 7.71 -5.26
C TYR A 61 -17.64 7.33 -5.49
N TYR A 62 -16.73 8.24 -5.11
CA TYR A 62 -15.30 8.01 -5.17
C TYR A 62 -14.78 7.80 -3.75
N PHE A 63 -14.28 6.60 -3.48
CA PHE A 63 -13.66 6.27 -2.21
C PHE A 63 -12.14 6.23 -2.37
N GLN A 64 -11.44 7.06 -1.60
CA GLN A 64 -9.98 7.08 -1.57
C GLN A 64 -9.48 6.67 -0.19
N LEU A 65 -8.63 5.65 -0.17
CA LEU A 65 -8.04 5.12 1.05
C LEU A 65 -6.52 5.07 0.91
N LEU A 66 -5.83 5.61 1.91
CA LEU A 66 -4.39 5.46 2.09
C LEU A 66 -4.18 4.32 3.08
N TYR A 67 -3.39 3.33 2.72
CA TYR A 67 -3.13 2.17 3.55
C TYR A 67 -1.68 1.69 3.38
N THR A 68 -1.21 0.93 4.37
CA THR A 68 0.09 0.24 4.34
C THR A 68 -0.11 -1.19 4.83
N GLY A 69 0.83 -2.07 4.51
CA GLY A 69 0.81 -3.47 4.93
C GLY A 69 2.20 -4.06 4.85
N GLU A 70 2.40 -5.16 5.56
CA GLU A 70 3.64 -5.93 5.51
C GLU A 70 3.58 -6.98 4.39
N PHE A 71 4.74 -7.41 3.91
CA PHE A 71 4.81 -8.60 3.06
C PHE A 71 4.46 -9.84 3.88
N ASP A 72 3.54 -10.65 3.36
CA ASP A 72 3.16 -11.90 3.97
C ASP A 72 4.35 -12.89 3.95
N LYS A 73 4.40 -13.78 4.95
CA LYS A 73 5.45 -14.80 5.11
C LYS A 73 5.01 -16.19 4.62
N GLN A 74 3.72 -16.36 4.31
CA GLN A 74 3.02 -17.62 4.05
C GLN A 74 2.50 -17.71 2.60
N LEU A 75 3.23 -17.19 1.61
CA LEU A 75 2.93 -17.33 0.17
C LEU A 75 1.49 -16.93 -0.21
N SER A 76 0.89 -16.00 0.53
CA SER A 76 -0.51 -15.57 0.40
C SER A 76 -0.57 -14.05 0.33
N GLY A 77 -1.54 -13.48 -0.38
CA GLY A 77 -1.60 -12.04 -0.62
C GLY A 77 -0.36 -11.55 -1.37
N LEU A 78 0.23 -10.45 -0.91
CA LEU A 78 1.53 -9.96 -1.40
C LEU A 78 2.66 -10.46 -0.48
N TYR A 79 3.60 -11.23 -1.03
CA TYR A 79 4.70 -11.84 -0.27
C TYR A 79 6.06 -11.68 -0.98
N LEU A 80 7.15 -11.89 -0.24
CA LEU A 80 8.51 -11.92 -0.80
C LEU A 80 8.95 -13.36 -1.10
N SER A 81 9.21 -13.63 -2.37
CA SER A 81 9.89 -14.85 -2.82
C SER A 81 11.39 -14.64 -2.88
N GLN A 82 12.17 -15.57 -2.36
CA GLN A 82 13.63 -15.55 -2.38
C GLN A 82 14.16 -16.52 -3.42
N TYR A 83 15.12 -16.08 -4.23
CA TYR A 83 15.82 -16.93 -5.20
C TYR A 83 17.30 -16.60 -5.29
N THR A 84 18.08 -17.46 -5.92
CA THR A 84 19.51 -17.25 -6.19
C THR A 84 19.70 -17.03 -7.68
N ASP A 85 20.41 -15.96 -8.05
CA ASP A 85 20.72 -15.70 -9.46
C ASP A 85 21.89 -16.57 -9.97
N GLY A 86 22.20 -16.48 -11.27
CA GLY A 86 23.29 -17.23 -11.89
C GLY A 86 24.69 -16.90 -11.35
N THR A 87 24.83 -15.84 -10.55
CA THR A 87 26.10 -15.46 -9.89
C THR A 87 26.22 -16.02 -8.47
N GLY A 88 25.21 -16.76 -7.99
CA GLY A 88 25.15 -17.25 -6.61
C GLY A 88 24.65 -16.20 -5.62
N LYS A 89 24.20 -15.02 -6.08
CA LYS A 89 23.71 -13.95 -5.19
C LYS A 89 22.23 -14.15 -4.90
N ARG A 90 21.89 -14.03 -3.61
CA ARG A 90 20.50 -14.02 -3.14
C ARG A 90 19.76 -12.77 -3.62
N LYS A 91 18.55 -12.97 -4.13
CA LYS A 91 17.64 -11.95 -4.66
C LYS A 91 16.23 -12.18 -4.10
N TYR A 92 15.41 -11.13 -4.21
CA TYR A 92 14.01 -11.15 -3.80
C TYR A 92 13.11 -10.70 -4.95
N ALA A 93 11.90 -11.26 -5.00
CA ALA A 93 10.81 -10.83 -5.84
C ALA A 93 9.56 -10.64 -4.98
N ALA A 94 8.86 -9.52 -5.13
CA ALA A 94 7.53 -9.35 -4.59
C ALA A 94 6.52 -10.04 -5.52
N VAL A 95 5.72 -10.95 -4.98
CA VAL A 95 4.79 -11.80 -5.75
C VAL A 95 3.43 -11.76 -5.08
N THR A 96 2.37 -11.84 -5.88
CA THR A 96 0.99 -11.91 -5.40
C THR A 96 0.38 -13.29 -5.60
N GLN A 97 -0.28 -13.81 -4.57
CA GLN A 97 -1.18 -14.97 -4.65
C GLN A 97 -2.47 -14.65 -3.92
N MET A 98 -3.56 -14.40 -4.67
CA MET A 98 -4.79 -13.85 -4.10
C MET A 98 -5.90 -14.87 -3.89
N GLN A 99 -5.79 -16.07 -4.46
CA GLN A 99 -6.86 -17.06 -4.36
C GLN A 99 -6.82 -17.79 -3.01
N PRO A 100 -7.98 -18.04 -2.37
CA PRO A 100 -9.33 -17.62 -2.78
C PRO A 100 -9.76 -16.23 -2.29
N THR A 101 -9.21 -15.77 -1.17
CA THR A 101 -9.71 -14.60 -0.43
C THR A 101 -8.57 -13.76 0.14
N ASP A 102 -7.42 -13.73 -0.53
CA ASP A 102 -6.22 -13.04 -0.05
C ASP A 102 -5.95 -11.72 -0.77
N ALA A 103 -6.82 -11.29 -1.70
CA ALA A 103 -6.69 -9.96 -2.29
C ALA A 103 -6.81 -8.87 -1.21
N ARG A 104 -7.69 -9.08 -0.22
CA ARG A 104 -7.87 -8.20 0.96
C ARG A 104 -6.58 -8.00 1.78
N ARG A 105 -5.61 -8.91 1.69
CA ARG A 105 -4.30 -8.77 2.37
C ARG A 105 -3.37 -7.79 1.66
N MET A 106 -3.58 -7.53 0.37
CA MET A 106 -2.79 -6.56 -0.41
C MET A 106 -3.52 -5.22 -0.57
N VAL A 107 -4.83 -5.23 -0.75
CA VAL A 107 -5.62 -4.03 -1.01
C VAL A 107 -7.00 -4.14 -0.34
N PRO A 108 -7.44 -3.13 0.42
CA PRO A 108 -8.81 -3.08 0.91
C PRO A 108 -9.78 -3.06 -0.28
N CYS A 109 -10.56 -4.12 -0.43
CA CYS A 109 -11.46 -4.30 -1.57
C CYS A 109 -12.66 -5.18 -1.20
N PHE A 110 -13.70 -5.16 -2.03
CA PHE A 110 -14.79 -6.13 -1.96
C PHE A 110 -14.30 -7.46 -2.51
N ASP A 111 -13.69 -8.27 -1.65
CA ASP A 111 -12.97 -9.50 -2.00
C ASP A 111 -13.89 -10.72 -2.07
N GLU A 112 -14.91 -10.62 -2.93
CA GLU A 112 -15.78 -11.72 -3.35
C GLU A 112 -15.86 -11.76 -4.88
N PRO A 113 -15.88 -12.96 -5.51
CA PRO A 113 -15.81 -13.11 -6.98
C PRO A 113 -16.90 -12.36 -7.78
N GLU A 114 -18.05 -12.11 -7.16
CA GLU A 114 -19.20 -11.43 -7.73
C GLU A 114 -18.94 -9.93 -7.94
N PHE A 115 -18.07 -9.31 -7.15
CA PHE A 115 -17.75 -7.87 -7.20
C PHE A 115 -16.64 -7.56 -8.22
N LYS A 116 -16.94 -7.78 -9.50
CA LYS A 116 -15.99 -7.48 -10.59
C LYS A 116 -15.76 -5.98 -10.75
N ALA A 117 -14.50 -5.59 -10.91
CA ALA A 117 -14.10 -4.21 -11.16
C ALA A 117 -12.92 -4.13 -12.14
N VAL A 118 -12.74 -2.95 -12.75
CA VAL A 118 -11.56 -2.65 -13.58
C VAL A 118 -10.46 -2.08 -12.69
N TRP A 119 -9.30 -2.74 -12.69
CA TRP A 119 -8.15 -2.33 -11.89
C TRP A 119 -7.13 -1.56 -12.73
N LYS A 120 -6.85 -0.31 -12.34
CA LYS A 120 -5.75 0.49 -12.88
C LYS A 120 -4.62 0.53 -11.85
N VAL A 121 -3.57 -0.24 -12.10
CA VAL A 121 -2.47 -0.44 -11.14
C VAL A 121 -1.29 0.45 -11.49
N LYS A 122 -0.71 1.11 -10.48
CA LYS A 122 0.61 1.76 -10.56
C LYS A 122 1.51 1.14 -9.50
N ILE A 123 2.70 0.70 -9.90
CA ILE A 123 3.68 0.07 -9.02
C ILE A 123 4.89 0.98 -8.93
N ILE A 124 5.30 1.31 -7.71
CA ILE A 124 6.59 1.96 -7.43
C ILE A 124 7.51 0.86 -6.91
N HIS A 125 8.66 0.66 -7.56
CA HIS A 125 9.58 -0.42 -7.24
C HIS A 125 11.04 0.06 -7.31
N PRO A 126 11.99 -0.66 -6.70
CA PRO A 126 13.40 -0.29 -6.73
C PRO A 126 13.95 -0.16 -8.15
N SER A 127 14.92 0.74 -8.33
CA SER A 127 15.64 0.87 -9.61
C SER A 127 16.36 -0.43 -9.97
N GLY A 128 16.30 -0.82 -11.25
CA GLY A 128 16.92 -2.06 -11.74
C GLY A 128 16.08 -3.32 -11.54
N THR A 129 14.84 -3.19 -11.05
CA THR A 129 13.84 -4.26 -11.10
C THR A 129 12.81 -3.98 -12.19
N VAL A 130 11.95 -4.96 -12.47
CA VAL A 130 10.82 -4.85 -13.41
C VAL A 130 9.54 -5.14 -12.65
N ALA A 131 8.48 -4.39 -12.92
CA ALA A 131 7.13 -4.65 -12.41
C ALA A 131 6.26 -5.22 -13.52
N ILE A 132 5.48 -6.25 -13.21
CA ILE A 132 4.57 -6.91 -14.15
C ILE A 132 3.19 -7.02 -13.49
N SER A 133 2.14 -6.84 -14.27
CA SER A 133 0.74 -7.00 -13.85
C SER A 133 -0.11 -7.54 -15.00
N ASN A 134 -1.41 -7.71 -14.78
CA ASN A 134 -2.32 -8.33 -15.75
C ASN A 134 -2.57 -7.48 -16.99
N GLY A 135 -2.61 -6.15 -16.83
CA GLY A 135 -2.89 -5.20 -17.92
C GLY A 135 -1.65 -4.82 -18.71
N ILE A 136 -1.88 -4.23 -19.90
CA ILE A 136 -0.81 -3.63 -20.71
C ILE A 136 -0.20 -2.44 -19.94
N GLU A 137 1.13 -2.37 -19.93
CA GLU A 137 1.85 -1.22 -19.39
C GLU A 137 1.51 0.04 -20.19
N LEU A 138 0.88 1.02 -19.52
CA LEU A 138 0.43 2.26 -20.18
C LEU A 138 1.53 3.33 -20.25
N LYS A 139 2.54 3.22 -19.40
CA LYS A 139 3.68 4.15 -19.29
C LYS A 139 4.89 3.37 -18.78
N ASP A 140 6.02 3.54 -19.45
CA ASP A 140 7.29 2.95 -19.03
C ASP A 140 7.68 3.41 -17.61
N ALA A 141 8.43 2.58 -16.92
CA ALA A 141 9.02 2.92 -15.63
C ALA A 141 9.87 4.20 -15.70
N ILE A 142 9.44 5.24 -15.00
CA ILE A 142 10.18 6.51 -14.85
C ILE A 142 10.85 6.51 -13.48
N LYS A 143 12.16 6.82 -13.44
CA LYS A 143 12.88 7.04 -12.18
C LYS A 143 12.21 8.18 -11.42
N THR A 144 11.64 7.87 -10.27
CA THR A 144 11.06 8.86 -9.37
C THR A 144 12.09 9.21 -8.31
N LEU A 145 12.39 10.50 -8.15
CA LEU A 145 13.13 10.98 -6.98
C LEU A 145 12.14 10.94 -5.81
N VAL A 146 12.33 10.00 -4.89
CA VAL A 146 11.53 9.99 -3.65
C VAL A 146 12.03 11.16 -2.81
N SER A 147 11.15 12.12 -2.53
CA SER A 147 11.39 13.31 -1.69
C SER A 147 11.45 12.98 -0.21
#